data_AF-A0A926HDL8-F1
#
_entry.id   AF-A0A926HDL8-F1
#
_cell.length_a   1.000
_cell.length_b   1.000
_cell.length_c   1.000
_cell.angle_alpha   90.00
_cell.angle_beta   90.00
_cell.angle_gamma   90.00
#
_symmetry.space_group_name_H-M   'P 1'
#
loop_
_entity.id
_entity.type
_entity.pdbx_description
1 polymer ?
#
loop_
_entity_poly.entity_id
_entity_poly.type
_entity_poly.pdbx_seq_one_letter_code
_entity_poly.pdbx_strand_id
1 'polypeptide(L)'
;CREDLPGAMFLYAVPPAFIYDIVPKYPALQQRIQAPNYFSRSNPFSPQINLERLDVPDEELLMQIGYRLLPIFETAYGVKLDADIQAANIATLSEAARNSYLAISHRRLFIKALVTEWYRQKEEHEHMVSAAYATAAIRGQSESLAALADGEQRPY
;
A
#
# COMPACT_ATOMS: atom_id res chain seq x y z
N CYS A 1 -13.33 -0.40 33.66
CA CYS A 1 -13.88 0.23 32.44
C CYS A 1 -12.75 0.78 31.58
N ARG A 2 -12.36 0.02 30.54
CA ARG A 2 -12.10 0.60 29.23
C ARG A 2 -13.07 -0.14 28.30
N GLU A 3 -13.86 0.65 27.60
CA GLU A 3 -14.94 0.24 26.71
C GLU A 3 -14.37 -0.68 25.64
N ASP A 4 -14.70 -1.98 25.71
CA ASP A 4 -14.50 -2.88 24.58
C ASP A 4 -15.29 -2.27 23.42
N LEU A 5 -14.59 -1.76 22.39
CA LEU A 5 -15.22 -1.32 21.14
C LEU A 5 -15.72 -2.58 20.42
N PRO A 6 -17.00 -2.95 20.54
CA PRO A 6 -17.47 -4.22 20.02
C PRO A 6 -17.44 -4.12 18.49
N GLY A 7 -16.71 -5.02 17.84
CA GLY A 7 -16.54 -5.00 16.38
C GLY A 7 -15.39 -4.13 15.85
N ALA A 8 -14.53 -3.57 16.72
CA ALA A 8 -13.30 -2.90 16.26
C ALA A 8 -12.15 -3.91 16.08
N MET A 9 -11.53 -3.90 14.90
CA MET A 9 -10.33 -4.67 14.60
C MET A 9 -9.14 -3.72 14.43
N PHE A 10 -8.12 -3.88 15.26
CA PHE A 10 -6.87 -3.11 15.15
C PHE A 10 -5.86 -3.87 14.30
N LEU A 11 -5.54 -3.35 13.12
CA LEU A 11 -4.45 -3.85 12.27
C LEU A 11 -3.24 -2.95 12.42
N TYR A 12 -2.08 -3.55 12.64
CA TYR A 12 -0.80 -2.85 12.64
C TYR A 12 0.23 -3.71 11.90
N ALA A 13 0.99 -3.09 11.01
CA ALA A 13 2.15 -3.70 10.38
C ALA A 13 3.38 -3.34 11.21
N VAL A 14 4.13 -4.34 11.67
CA VAL A 14 5.38 -4.15 12.38
C VAL A 14 6.54 -4.69 11.53
N PRO A 15 7.70 -4.02 11.49
CA PRO A 15 8.88 -4.56 10.83
C PRO A 15 9.30 -5.91 11.42
N PRO A 16 9.96 -6.80 10.66
CA PRO A 16 10.45 -8.08 11.18
C PRO A 16 11.32 -7.93 12.44
N ALA A 17 12.14 -6.87 12.51
CA ALA A 17 12.97 -6.55 13.68
C ALA A 17 12.15 -6.40 14.97
N PHE A 18 10.91 -5.91 14.91
CA PHE A 18 10.05 -5.84 16.10
C PHE A 18 9.73 -7.24 16.65
N ILE A 19 9.48 -8.21 15.76
CA ILE A 19 9.17 -9.59 16.14
C ILE A 19 10.40 -10.29 16.75
N TYR A 20 11.61 -9.99 16.26
CA TYR A 20 12.83 -10.63 16.75
C TYR A 20 13.47 -9.92 17.96
N ASP A 21 13.45 -8.59 17.99
CA ASP A 21 14.23 -7.80 18.97
C ASP A 21 13.39 -7.27 20.14
N ILE A 22 12.08 -7.08 19.92
CA ILE A 22 11.18 -6.46 20.89
C ILE A 22 10.25 -7.51 21.51
N VAL A 23 9.58 -8.33 20.71
CA VAL A 23 8.60 -9.31 21.21
C VAL A 23 9.18 -10.26 22.28
N PRO A 24 10.41 -10.81 22.16
CA PRO A 24 10.97 -11.69 23.19
C PRO A 24 11.21 -11.02 24.55
N LYS A 25 11.27 -9.67 24.59
CA LYS A 25 11.43 -8.91 25.84
C LYS A 25 10.11 -8.77 26.61
N TYR A 26 8.97 -9.12 26.00
CA TYR A 26 7.64 -8.99 26.59
C TYR A 26 6.88 -10.34 26.54
N PRO A 27 7.01 -11.19 27.57
CA PRO A 27 6.45 -12.55 27.56
C PRO A 27 4.94 -12.63 27.27
N ALA A 28 4.15 -11.70 27.81
CA ALA A 28 2.71 -11.63 27.56
C ALA A 28 2.37 -11.29 26.10
N LEU A 29 3.17 -10.41 25.47
CA LEU A 29 3.02 -10.07 24.06
C LEU A 29 3.44 -11.24 23.17
N GLN A 30 4.55 -11.91 23.53
CA GLN A 30 5.04 -13.08 22.82
C GLN A 30 4.02 -14.22 22.82
N GLN A 31 3.42 -14.53 23.98
CA GLN A 31 2.36 -15.54 24.09
C GLN A 31 1.14 -15.23 23.23
N ARG A 32 0.80 -13.94 23.06
CA ARG A 32 -0.34 -13.51 22.24
C ARG A 32 -0.05 -13.58 20.74
N ILE A 33 1.18 -13.27 20.32
CA ILE A 33 1.58 -13.24 18.90
C ILE A 33 1.96 -14.64 18.37
N GLN A 34 2.59 -15.48 19.20
CA GLN A 34 3.07 -16.82 18.82
C GLN A 34 2.03 -17.92 19.08
N ALA A 35 0.77 -17.56 19.34
CA ALA A 35 -0.29 -18.54 19.52
C ALA A 35 -0.46 -19.37 18.22
N PRO A 36 -0.47 -20.71 18.29
CA PRO A 36 -0.39 -21.59 17.12
C PRO A 36 -1.64 -21.56 16.22
N ASN A 37 -2.74 -20.98 16.70
CA ASN A 37 -4.01 -20.95 16.01
C ASN A 37 -4.28 -19.57 15.40
N TYR A 38 -3.72 -19.33 14.22
CA TYR A 38 -4.04 -18.18 13.37
C TYR A 38 -5.46 -18.33 12.81
N PHE A 39 -6.27 -17.26 12.85
CA PHE A 39 -7.67 -17.26 12.37
C PHE A 39 -8.55 -18.39 12.92
N SER A 40 -8.57 -18.59 14.25
CA SER A 40 -9.55 -19.48 14.89
C SER A 40 -10.68 -18.69 15.55
N ARG A 41 -11.87 -19.28 15.68
CA ARG A 41 -12.96 -18.68 16.48
C ARG A 41 -12.54 -18.37 17.93
N SER A 42 -11.58 -19.14 18.45
CA SER A 42 -10.99 -18.99 19.78
C SER A 42 -9.86 -17.97 19.87
N ASN A 43 -9.20 -17.66 18.75
CA ASN A 43 -8.11 -16.68 18.69
C ASN A 43 -8.16 -15.92 17.36
N PRO A 44 -8.87 -14.77 17.33
CA PRO A 44 -8.89 -13.89 16.16
C PRO A 44 -7.63 -13.01 16.08
N PHE A 45 -6.74 -13.07 17.08
CA PHE A 45 -5.60 -12.16 17.16
C PHE A 45 -4.39 -12.72 16.42
N SER A 46 -3.89 -11.88 15.52
CA SER A 46 -2.57 -11.93 14.87
C SER A 46 -2.43 -12.83 13.65
N PRO A 47 -3.18 -12.57 12.56
CA PRO A 47 -2.74 -13.04 11.26
C PRO A 47 -1.38 -12.42 10.91
N GLN A 48 -0.38 -13.24 10.65
CA GLN A 48 0.87 -12.79 10.05
C GLN A 48 0.67 -12.75 8.53
N ILE A 49 0.61 -11.55 7.97
CA ILE A 49 0.55 -11.36 6.52
C ILE A 49 1.98 -11.24 6.03
N ASN A 50 2.49 -12.27 5.35
CA ASN A 50 3.75 -12.19 4.66
C ASN A 50 3.55 -11.44 3.33
N LEU A 51 3.95 -10.16 3.29
CA LEU A 51 3.82 -9.31 2.11
C LEU A 51 4.83 -9.65 1.00
N GLU A 52 5.88 -10.43 1.30
CA GLU A 52 6.89 -10.89 0.33
C GLU A 52 6.43 -12.14 -0.42
N ARG A 53 5.50 -12.91 0.15
CA ARG A 53 5.08 -14.20 -0.37
C ARG A 53 3.55 -14.25 -0.53
N LEU A 54 3.06 -13.44 -1.47
CA LEU A 54 1.67 -13.43 -1.87
C LEU A 54 1.45 -14.49 -2.96
N ASP A 55 0.35 -15.24 -2.87
CA ASP A 55 -0.05 -16.25 -3.86
C ASP A 55 -0.63 -15.61 -5.15
N VAL A 56 -0.44 -14.31 -5.34
CA VAL A 56 -1.01 -13.51 -6.44
C VAL A 56 0.13 -12.83 -7.18
N PRO A 57 0.16 -12.88 -8.53
CA PRO A 57 1.14 -12.15 -9.34
C PRO A 57 1.12 -10.64 -9.04
N ASP A 58 2.28 -9.98 -9.06
CA ASP A 58 2.38 -8.54 -8.76
C ASP A 58 1.52 -7.69 -9.70
N GLU A 59 1.34 -8.11 -10.96
CA GLU A 59 0.42 -7.49 -11.90
C GLU A 59 -1.00 -7.41 -11.35
N GLU A 60 -1.55 -8.59 -11.03
CA GLU A 60 -2.91 -8.76 -10.57
C GLU A 60 -3.09 -8.03 -9.24
N LEU A 61 -2.10 -8.10 -8.36
CA LEU A 61 -2.11 -7.36 -7.10
C LEU A 61 -2.25 -5.85 -7.31
N LEU A 62 -1.40 -5.24 -8.14
CA LEU A 62 -1.44 -3.79 -8.39
C LEU A 62 -2.74 -3.36 -9.06
N MET A 63 -3.22 -4.14 -10.03
CA MET A 63 -4.51 -3.90 -10.69
C MET A 63 -5.65 -3.93 -9.68
N GLN A 64 -5.72 -4.96 -8.84
CA GLN A 64 -6.76 -5.10 -7.81
C GLN A 64 -6.69 -4.01 -6.75
N ILE A 65 -5.49 -3.56 -6.39
CA ILE A 65 -5.32 -2.39 -5.51
C ILE A 65 -5.91 -1.14 -6.18
N GLY A 66 -5.56 -0.87 -7.45
CA GLY A 66 -6.09 0.28 -8.19
C GLY A 66 -7.61 0.27 -8.25
N TYR A 67 -8.22 -0.86 -8.61
CA TYR A 67 -9.68 -1.00 -8.70
C TYR A 67 -10.39 -0.82 -7.36
N ARG A 68 -9.79 -1.28 -6.25
CA ARG A 68 -10.37 -1.10 -4.91
C ARG A 68 -10.12 0.30 -4.35
N LEU A 69 -9.07 0.98 -4.79
CA LEU A 69 -8.71 2.31 -4.32
C LEU A 69 -9.54 3.40 -5.02
N LEU A 70 -9.91 3.21 -6.29
CA LEU A 70 -10.72 4.16 -7.05
C LEU A 70 -12.03 4.55 -6.33
N PRO A 71 -12.91 3.62 -5.91
CA PRO A 71 -14.15 3.99 -5.21
C PRO A 71 -13.89 4.67 -3.87
N ILE A 72 -12.77 4.37 -3.19
CA ILE A 72 -12.37 5.06 -1.96
C ILE A 72 -12.02 6.51 -2.27
N PHE A 73 -11.23 6.74 -3.33
CA PHE A 73 -10.86 8.08 -3.78
C PHE A 73 -12.09 8.91 -4.18
N GLU A 74 -12.97 8.33 -5.01
CA GLU A 74 -14.23 8.94 -5.44
C GLU A 74 -15.09 9.35 -4.24
N THR A 75 -15.24 8.46 -3.26
CA THR A 75 -15.99 8.73 -2.02
C THR A 75 -15.33 9.83 -1.19
N ALA A 76 -14.00 9.78 -1.02
CA ALA A 76 -13.27 10.73 -0.20
C ALA A 76 -13.29 12.16 -0.77
N TYR A 77 -13.30 12.31 -2.09
CA TYR A 77 -13.25 13.60 -2.77
C TYR A 77 -14.58 14.05 -3.40
N GLY A 78 -15.63 13.24 -3.30
CA GLY A 78 -16.96 13.57 -3.83
C GLY A 78 -16.97 13.72 -5.36
N VAL A 79 -16.15 12.93 -6.05
CA VAL A 79 -16.02 12.95 -7.52
C VAL A 79 -16.35 11.60 -8.11
N LYS A 80 -16.79 11.59 -9.37
CA LYS A 80 -16.97 10.36 -10.14
C LYS A 80 -16.05 10.44 -11.35
N LEU A 81 -15.11 9.51 -11.44
CA LEU A 81 -14.19 9.40 -12.57
C LEU A 81 -14.71 8.36 -13.57
N ASP A 82 -14.35 8.52 -14.83
CA ASP A 82 -14.68 7.59 -15.91
C ASP A 82 -13.98 6.24 -15.71
N ALA A 83 -14.77 5.19 -15.55
CA ALA A 83 -14.26 3.87 -15.19
C ALA A 83 -13.34 3.27 -16.27
N ASP A 84 -13.58 3.55 -17.55
CA ASP A 84 -12.80 3.00 -18.66
C ASP A 84 -11.45 3.72 -18.78
N ILE A 85 -11.46 5.05 -18.65
CA ILE A 85 -10.23 5.85 -18.58
C ILE A 85 -9.39 5.43 -17.38
N GLN A 86 -10.00 5.29 -16.19
CA GLN A 86 -9.25 4.91 -15.00
C GLN A 86 -8.76 3.47 -15.05
N ALA A 87 -9.50 2.53 -15.65
CA ALA A 87 -9.02 1.17 -15.87
C ALA A 87 -7.76 1.15 -16.77
N ALA A 88 -7.75 1.94 -17.84
CA ALA A 88 -6.58 2.09 -18.71
C ALA A 88 -5.39 2.76 -17.99
N ASN A 89 -5.66 3.78 -17.17
CA ASN A 89 -4.63 4.47 -16.37
C ASN A 89 -4.01 3.55 -15.31
N ILE A 90 -4.84 2.77 -14.61
CA ILE A 90 -4.39 1.77 -13.63
C ILE A 90 -3.46 0.74 -14.31
N ALA A 91 -3.84 0.23 -15.48
CA ALA A 91 -3.03 -0.72 -16.25
C ALA A 91 -1.67 -0.12 -16.65
N THR A 92 -1.69 1.06 -17.25
CA THR A 92 -0.48 1.75 -17.74
C THR A 92 0.49 2.08 -16.60
N LEU A 93 -0.03 2.59 -15.46
CA LEU A 93 0.79 2.91 -14.29
C LEU A 93 1.31 1.65 -13.58
N SER A 94 0.53 0.57 -13.54
CA SER A 94 0.94 -0.72 -12.98
C SER A 94 2.10 -1.31 -13.77
N GLU A 95 2.01 -1.30 -15.10
CA GLU A 95 3.09 -1.74 -15.99
C GLU A 95 4.36 -0.90 -15.78
N ALA A 96 4.24 0.43 -15.78
CA ALA A 96 5.37 1.32 -15.56
C ALA A 96 6.03 1.11 -14.18
N ALA A 97 5.24 0.83 -13.14
CA ALA A 97 5.76 0.56 -11.80
C ALA A 97 6.54 -0.75 -11.72
N ARG A 98 6.06 -1.82 -12.37
CA ARG A 98 6.73 -3.12 -12.42
C ARG A 98 8.03 -3.09 -13.22
N ASN A 99 8.07 -2.31 -14.30
CA ASN A 99 9.24 -2.16 -15.16
C ASN A 99 10.31 -1.22 -14.56
N SER A 100 10.05 -0.60 -13.40
CA SER A 100 11.01 0.26 -12.71
C SER A 100 12.10 -0.57 -12.03
N TYR A 101 13.29 -0.55 -12.63
CA TYR A 101 14.45 -1.42 -12.36
C TYR A 101 15.08 -1.31 -10.94
N LEU A 102 14.59 -0.44 -10.06
CA LEU A 102 15.24 -0.09 -8.78
C LEU A 102 14.43 -0.47 -7.52
N ALA A 103 13.22 -1.03 -7.63
CA ALA A 103 12.24 -0.81 -6.56
C ALA A 103 11.97 -2.05 -5.68
N ILE A 104 12.65 -2.09 -4.53
CA ILE A 104 12.15 -2.71 -3.27
C ILE A 104 10.76 -2.13 -2.87
N SER A 105 10.28 -1.09 -3.57
CA SER A 105 9.05 -0.35 -3.26
C SER A 105 8.13 -0.08 -4.47
N HIS A 106 8.12 -0.92 -5.52
CA HIS A 106 7.29 -0.67 -6.72
C HIS A 106 5.79 -0.48 -6.39
N ARG A 107 5.27 -1.22 -5.40
CA ARG A 107 3.89 -1.07 -4.89
C ARG A 107 3.62 0.32 -4.32
N ARG A 108 4.56 0.88 -3.56
CA ARG A 108 4.47 2.23 -2.98
C ARG A 108 4.51 3.30 -4.07
N LEU A 109 5.42 3.14 -5.04
CA LEU A 109 5.55 4.07 -6.17
C LEU A 109 4.27 4.12 -6.99
N PHE A 110 3.70 2.95 -7.30
CA PHE A 110 2.42 2.83 -8.00
C PHE A 110 1.29 3.58 -7.28
N ILE A 111 1.07 3.29 -5.99
CA ILE A 111 -0.02 3.91 -5.23
C ILE A 111 0.13 5.44 -5.19
N LYS A 112 1.35 5.94 -4.93
CA LYS A 112 1.58 7.40 -4.90
C LYS A 112 1.31 8.03 -6.26
N ALA A 113 1.86 7.46 -7.34
CA ALA A 113 1.66 8.00 -8.69
C ALA A 113 0.18 7.99 -9.09
N LEU A 114 -0.54 6.90 -8.80
CA LEU A 114 -1.96 6.76 -9.12
C LEU A 114 -2.82 7.80 -8.38
N VAL A 115 -2.64 7.94 -7.07
CA VAL A 115 -3.42 8.91 -6.28
C VAL A 115 -3.09 10.35 -6.67
N THR A 116 -1.81 10.65 -6.94
CA THR A 116 -1.41 11.98 -7.46
C THR A 116 -2.06 12.27 -8.80
N GLU A 117 -2.11 11.29 -9.71
CA GLU A 117 -2.73 11.48 -11.02
C GLU A 117 -4.24 11.66 -10.92
N TRP A 118 -4.95 10.91 -10.09
CA TRP A 118 -6.38 11.14 -9.85
C TRP A 118 -6.67 12.50 -9.24
N TYR A 119 -5.82 12.96 -8.34
CA TYR A 119 -5.93 14.31 -7.79
C TYR A 119 -5.78 15.38 -8.88
N ARG A 120 -4.82 15.18 -9.80
CA ARG A 120 -4.64 16.07 -10.95
C ARG A 120 -5.83 16.02 -11.92
N GLN A 121 -6.32 14.84 -12.28
CA GLN A 121 -7.46 14.68 -13.20
C GLN A 121 -8.77 15.24 -12.63
N LYS A 122 -8.93 15.19 -11.30
CA LYS A 122 -10.01 15.89 -10.62
C LYS A 122 -9.98 17.40 -10.86
N GLU A 123 -8.80 18.02 -10.95
CA GLU A 123 -8.64 19.47 -11.14
C GLU A 123 -8.55 19.86 -12.63
N GLU A 124 -7.94 19.03 -13.47
CA GLU A 124 -7.56 19.33 -14.86
C GLU A 124 -8.35 18.54 -15.92
N HIS A 125 -9.38 17.81 -15.50
CA HIS A 125 -10.13 16.83 -16.30
C HIS A 125 -9.38 15.54 -16.63
N GLU A 126 -10.19 14.51 -16.87
CA GLU A 126 -9.74 13.13 -17.07
C GLU A 126 -9.14 12.93 -18.46
N HIS A 127 -8.09 12.12 -18.53
CA HIS A 127 -7.50 11.70 -19.80
C HIS A 127 -6.76 10.38 -19.62
N MET A 128 -6.50 9.73 -20.75
CA MET A 128 -5.68 8.53 -20.78
C MET A 128 -4.20 8.90 -20.65
N VAL A 129 -3.54 8.28 -19.69
CA VAL A 129 -2.12 8.41 -19.42
C VAL A 129 -1.32 7.65 -20.47
N SER A 130 -0.31 8.29 -21.07
CA SER A 130 0.62 7.61 -21.97
C SER A 130 1.67 6.81 -21.22
N ALA A 131 2.20 5.75 -21.81
CA ALA A 131 3.26 4.93 -21.21
C ALA A 131 4.53 5.74 -20.86
N ALA A 132 4.88 6.72 -21.70
CA ALA A 132 6.01 7.62 -21.46
C ALA A 132 5.78 8.49 -20.22
N TYR A 133 4.57 9.05 -20.07
CA TYR A 133 4.21 9.80 -18.87
C TYR A 133 4.19 8.91 -17.63
N ALA A 134 3.59 7.72 -17.69
CA ALA A 134 3.54 6.79 -16.56
C ALA A 134 4.94 6.44 -16.05
N THR A 135 5.88 6.17 -16.96
CA THR A 135 7.28 5.91 -16.61
C THR A 135 7.92 7.13 -15.90
N ALA A 136 7.69 8.34 -16.42
CA ALA A 136 8.19 9.57 -15.81
C ALA A 136 7.57 9.83 -14.43
N ALA A 137 6.26 9.60 -14.27
CA ALA A 137 5.54 9.76 -13.01
C ALA A 137 6.07 8.81 -11.93
N ILE A 138 6.26 7.53 -12.26
CA ILE A 138 6.85 6.53 -11.34
C ILE A 138 8.28 6.92 -10.95
N ARG A 139 9.09 7.35 -11.93
CA ARG A 139 10.46 7.82 -11.66
C ARG A 139 10.47 9.03 -10.73
N GLY A 140 9.62 10.02 -10.98
CA GLY A 140 9.49 11.20 -10.13
C GLY A 140 9.11 10.85 -8.69
N GLN A 141 8.22 9.86 -8.48
CA GLN A 141 7.92 9.35 -7.14
C GLN A 141 9.13 8.68 -6.48
N SER A 142 9.96 7.95 -7.25
CA SER A 142 11.18 7.32 -6.75
C SER A 142 12.21 8.35 -6.31
N GLU A 143 12.42 9.41 -7.09
CA GLU A 143 13.33 10.51 -6.77
C GLU A 143 12.85 11.28 -5.53
N SER A 144 11.54 11.55 -5.42
CA SER A 144 10.94 12.14 -4.22
C SER A 144 11.14 11.28 -2.97
N LEU A 145 11.01 9.96 -3.09
CA LEU A 145 11.25 9.04 -1.96
C LEU A 145 12.72 9.01 -1.53
N ALA A 146 13.66 9.02 -2.49
CA ALA A 146 15.09 9.09 -2.19
C ALA A 146 15.44 10.38 -1.44
N ALA A 147 14.92 11.53 -1.90
CA ALA A 147 15.15 12.81 -1.23
C ALA A 147 14.60 12.87 0.21
N LEU A 148 13.49 12.18 0.50
CA LEU A 148 12.94 12.08 1.86
C LEU A 148 13.79 11.17 2.76
N ALA A 149 14.30 10.05 2.23
CA ALA A 149 15.17 9.15 2.97
C ALA A 149 16.49 9.84 3.38
N ASP A 150 17.06 10.65 2.49
CA ASP A 150 18.27 11.44 2.78
C ASP A 150 18.01 12.53 3.84
N GLY A 151 16.78 13.06 3.91
CA GLY A 151 16.38 14.09 4.88
C GLY A 151 16.15 13.57 6.31
N GLU A 152 15.67 12.33 6.45
CA GLU A 152 15.45 11.65 7.74
C GLU A 152 16.74 11.05 8.33
N GLN A 153 17.81 10.90 7.53
CA GLN A 153 19.14 10.44 7.94
C GLN A 153 20.01 11.54 8.57
N ARG A 154 19.42 12.54 9.25
CA ARG A 154 20.21 13.44 10.10
C ARG A 154 20.59 12.69 11.39
N PRO A 155 21.89 12.45 11.64
CA PRO A 155 22.30 11.72 12.83
C PRO A 155 22.01 12.60 14.05
N TYR A 156 21.15 12.11 14.93
CA TYR A 156 21.30 12.35 16.35
C TYR A 156 22.15 11.23 16.93
#